data_AF-A0A3A8J4E8-F1
#
_entry.id   AF-A0A3A8J4E8-F1
#
_cell.length_a   1.000
_cell.length_b   1.000
_cell.length_c   1.000
_cell.angle_alpha   90.00
_cell.angle_beta   90.00
_cell.angle_gamma   90.00
#
_symmetry.space_group_name_H-M   'P 1'
#
loop_
_entity.id
_entity.type
_entity.pdbx_description
1 polymer ?
#
loop_
_entity_poly.entity_id
_entity_poly.type
_entity_poly.pdbx_seq_one_letter_code
_entity_poly.pdbx_strand_id
1 'polypeptide(L)'
;MWETCQTYEHAELEDGLFLDEVQAENCTAANWSALREQLIAPRVPLVRVRESCNGGSQVIQEAPSNGCHTLPQAAGASFVDVPIGKAVTLHAAGDCTGDSVTVETDTNLCETSFGSGASANDQVRSFRIQDVEAPTSEHRYDCAGDESTCVKNNNNANRLAAINKKHTVKVVRITLDGRTTPALSAIQNSIRDVYRHYAVASHGQVSLEFTGSQTVQVTSSNCTTAKNQARQKANSSAFLTVFVLPGGMCSTSNAGSRSVFLKGTLVRDYAHEIGHVLGLAHSNVRDPSTQVVKSSADSSSFMSTFAADNYNLPQLHWLGWTKKEELVRINPAIDSSGSTEVTLRPVGTNADSTSSLPLGAVWEIPGTEQRLFIAVPKPRLNGTNQIEGGTVFAYQAPKCVGCTGMAMGTMQLARFGAKSVNEHKASDIFIKPVGYTSSFVQENGKSVEVFTSVTLRIRK
;
A
#
# COMPACT_ATOMS: atom_id res chain seq x y z
N MET A 1 11.84 17.57 -11.38
CA MET A 1 11.23 18.40 -10.29
C MET A 1 10.71 17.62 -9.08
N TRP A 2 10.51 16.29 -9.18
CA TRP A 2 10.45 15.36 -8.03
C TRP A 2 11.80 15.15 -7.33
N GLU A 3 12.89 15.52 -8.02
CA GLU A 3 14.28 15.32 -7.61
C GLU A 3 14.72 16.17 -6.40
N THR A 4 14.02 17.25 -6.07
CA THR A 4 14.45 18.18 -5.01
C THR A 4 14.38 17.57 -3.61
N CYS A 5 13.44 16.65 -3.37
CA CYS A 5 13.20 16.06 -2.05
C CYS A 5 13.80 14.67 -1.89
N GLN A 6 14.46 14.15 -2.94
CA GLN A 6 15.14 12.87 -2.93
C GLN A 6 14.31 11.80 -2.19
N THR A 7 13.06 11.59 -2.60
CA THR A 7 12.10 10.77 -1.83
C THR A 7 12.54 9.32 -1.62
N TYR A 8 13.51 8.84 -2.39
CA TYR A 8 14.19 7.57 -2.15
C TYR A 8 15.05 7.56 -0.87
N GLU A 9 15.47 8.72 -0.36
CA GLU A 9 16.16 8.94 0.92
C GLU A 9 15.16 9.12 2.08
N HIS A 10 13.91 9.42 1.74
CA HIS A 10 12.82 9.79 2.65
C HIS A 10 11.52 9.09 2.23
N ALA A 11 11.49 7.75 2.32
CA ALA A 11 10.37 6.95 1.83
C ALA A 11 9.02 7.30 2.49
N GLU A 12 9.06 7.92 3.68
CA GLU A 12 7.92 8.51 4.38
C GLU A 12 7.22 9.62 3.59
N LEU A 13 7.88 10.27 2.63
CA LEU A 13 7.29 11.28 1.75
C LEU A 13 6.35 10.71 0.68
N GLU A 14 6.48 9.43 0.39
CA GLU A 14 5.72 8.76 -0.66
C GLU A 14 4.61 7.86 -0.10
N ASP A 15 4.39 7.90 1.21
CA ASP A 15 3.15 7.36 1.74
C ASP A 15 1.99 8.23 1.24
N GLY A 16 0.84 7.62 0.94
CA GLY A 16 -0.30 8.38 0.40
C GLY A 16 -0.71 9.58 1.26
N LEU A 17 -0.23 9.71 2.51
CA LEU A 17 -0.52 10.87 3.35
C LEU A 17 0.23 12.12 2.89
N PHE A 18 1.51 12.00 2.50
CA PHE A 18 2.33 13.13 2.04
C PHE A 18 2.43 13.21 0.52
N LEU A 19 2.10 12.15 -0.20
CA LEU A 19 2.19 12.12 -1.66
C LEU A 19 1.43 13.28 -2.32
N ASP A 20 0.25 13.62 -1.81
CA ASP A 20 -0.54 14.77 -2.27
C ASP A 20 0.25 16.10 -2.13
N GLU A 21 0.97 16.29 -1.01
CA GLU A 21 1.80 17.48 -0.77
C GLU A 21 3.06 17.48 -1.65
N VAL A 22 3.73 16.33 -1.78
CA VAL A 22 4.95 16.22 -2.59
C VAL A 22 4.64 16.40 -4.08
N GLN A 23 3.52 15.85 -4.55
CA GLN A 23 3.08 15.96 -5.95
C GLN A 23 2.40 17.29 -6.28
N ALA A 24 1.92 18.05 -5.29
CA ALA A 24 1.37 19.40 -5.46
C ALA A 24 2.44 20.48 -5.67
N GLU A 25 3.69 20.11 -5.96
CA GLU A 25 4.83 21.02 -6.14
C GLU A 25 5.21 21.81 -4.87
N ASN A 26 4.67 21.44 -3.70
CA ASN A 26 5.05 22.05 -2.43
C ASN A 26 6.43 21.62 -1.95
N CYS A 27 7.04 20.61 -2.58
CA CYS A 27 8.38 20.12 -2.32
C CYS A 27 9.47 21.01 -2.97
N THR A 28 9.58 22.23 -2.47
CA THR A 28 10.59 23.23 -2.89
C THR A 28 11.71 23.35 -1.85
N ALA A 29 12.88 23.86 -2.26
CA ALA A 29 13.99 24.12 -1.33
C ALA A 29 13.58 25.04 -0.16
N ALA A 30 12.62 25.95 -0.38
CA ALA A 30 12.11 26.85 0.65
C ALA A 30 11.17 26.15 1.65
N ASN A 31 10.35 25.20 1.17
CA ASN A 31 9.39 24.49 2.01
C ASN A 31 9.96 23.21 2.63
N TRP A 32 11.14 22.76 2.17
CA TRP A 32 11.75 21.50 2.58
C TRP A 32 11.96 21.39 4.10
N SER A 33 12.42 22.45 4.77
CA SER A 33 12.63 22.40 6.22
C SER A 33 11.33 22.14 7.00
N ALA A 34 10.23 22.79 6.60
CA ALA A 34 8.92 22.62 7.23
C ALA A 34 8.30 21.25 6.92
N LEU A 35 8.44 20.78 5.67
CA LEU A 35 8.03 19.45 5.27
C LEU A 35 8.84 18.38 6.02
N ARG A 36 10.16 18.55 6.13
CA ARG A 36 11.06 17.63 6.84
C ARG A 36 10.78 17.57 8.33
N GLU A 37 10.53 18.69 8.99
CA GLU A 37 10.13 18.70 10.42
C GLU A 37 8.83 17.91 10.64
N GLN A 38 7.90 18.01 9.70
CA GLN A 38 6.67 17.24 9.66
C GLN A 38 6.87 15.72 9.44
N LEU A 39 7.98 15.30 8.82
CA LEU A 39 8.34 13.89 8.57
C LEU A 39 8.96 13.20 9.78
N ILE A 40 9.84 13.91 10.50
CA ILE A 40 10.65 13.32 11.57
C ILE A 40 9.85 13.20 12.88
N ALA A 41 8.75 13.95 13.00
CA ALA A 41 7.84 13.84 14.13
C ALA A 41 7.04 12.52 14.06
N PRO A 42 7.10 11.65 15.08
CA PRO A 42 6.24 10.46 15.15
C PRO A 42 4.76 10.89 15.08
N ARG A 43 4.11 10.60 13.95
CA ARG A 43 2.69 10.92 13.78
C ARG A 43 1.85 9.79 14.31
N VAL A 44 1.31 9.97 15.51
CA VAL A 44 0.26 9.09 15.99
C VAL A 44 -0.96 9.29 15.07
N PRO A 45 -1.55 8.24 14.49
CA PRO A 45 -2.73 8.40 13.65
C PRO A 45 -3.86 8.97 14.51
N LEU A 46 -4.34 10.17 14.18
CA LEU A 46 -5.33 10.89 14.97
C LEU A 46 -6.73 10.62 14.43
N VAL A 47 -7.65 10.30 15.32
CA VAL A 47 -9.08 10.47 15.03
C VAL A 47 -9.38 11.97 15.11
N ARG A 48 -10.01 12.51 14.09
CA ARG A 48 -10.38 13.93 14.04
C ARG A 48 -11.87 14.07 13.90
N VAL A 49 -12.48 14.91 14.71
CA VAL A 49 -13.89 15.29 14.59
C VAL A 49 -13.95 16.68 13.96
N ARG A 50 -14.90 16.89 13.05
CA ARG A 50 -15.02 18.13 12.28
C ARG A 50 -16.44 18.69 12.28
N GLU A 51 -16.53 19.99 12.03
CA GLU A 51 -17.77 20.78 12.17
C GLU A 51 -18.78 20.59 11.04
N SER A 52 -18.36 20.27 9.81
CA SER A 52 -19.26 20.13 8.66
C SER A 52 -19.22 18.72 8.08
N CYS A 53 -20.19 18.39 7.22
CA CYS A 53 -20.40 17.08 6.59
C CYS A 53 -19.25 16.58 5.68
N ASN A 54 -18.05 17.15 5.72
CA ASN A 54 -16.96 16.84 4.81
C ASN A 54 -15.59 16.90 5.49
N GLY A 55 -14.66 16.05 5.03
CA GLY A 55 -13.29 15.98 5.55
C GLY A 55 -12.42 17.23 5.32
N GLY A 56 -12.93 18.27 4.64
CA GLY A 56 -12.23 19.54 4.43
C GLY A 56 -12.58 20.62 5.45
N SER A 57 -13.57 20.40 6.31
CA SER A 57 -14.02 21.43 7.28
C SER A 57 -13.10 21.52 8.49
N GLN A 58 -13.29 22.57 9.30
CA GLN A 58 -12.50 22.79 10.52
C GLN A 58 -12.55 21.57 11.46
N VAL A 59 -11.38 21.21 11.99
CA VAL A 59 -11.24 20.21 13.05
C VAL A 59 -11.65 20.84 14.37
N ILE A 60 -12.59 20.21 15.08
CA ILE A 60 -13.08 20.66 16.38
C ILE A 60 -12.46 19.87 17.54
N GLN A 61 -12.01 18.64 17.28
CA GLN A 61 -11.26 17.84 18.25
C GLN A 61 -10.37 16.81 17.56
N GLU A 62 -9.21 16.54 18.16
CA GLU A 62 -8.31 15.46 17.77
C GLU A 62 -8.05 14.56 18.98
N ALA A 63 -7.94 13.25 18.74
CA ALA A 63 -7.65 12.28 19.78
C ALA A 63 -6.66 11.21 19.27
N PRO A 64 -5.53 10.98 19.98
CA PRO A 64 -4.47 10.09 19.54
C PRO A 64 -4.59 8.65 20.06
N SER A 65 -5.32 8.42 21.15
CA SER A 65 -5.26 7.17 21.91
C SER A 65 -6.61 6.46 22.02
N ASN A 66 -6.54 5.13 22.15
CA ASN A 66 -7.71 4.33 22.50
C ASN A 66 -8.29 4.80 23.84
N GLY A 67 -9.60 4.69 23.97
CA GLY A 67 -10.32 5.15 25.15
C GLY A 67 -11.51 6.02 24.78
N CYS A 68 -12.18 6.53 25.82
CA CYS A 68 -13.33 7.41 25.66
C CYS A 68 -12.91 8.88 25.68
N HIS A 69 -13.49 9.66 24.77
CA HIS A 69 -13.24 11.10 24.62
C HIS A 69 -14.57 11.84 24.56
N THR A 70 -14.74 12.85 25.40
CA THR A 70 -15.95 13.68 25.43
C THR A 70 -15.77 14.91 24.55
N LEU A 71 -16.80 15.24 23.76
CA LEU A 71 -16.85 16.46 22.95
C LEU A 71 -17.38 17.63 23.80
N PRO A 72 -16.91 18.87 23.57
CA PRO A 72 -17.52 20.05 24.17
C PRO A 72 -19.03 20.10 23.88
N GLN A 73 -19.84 20.52 24.84
CA GLN A 73 -21.31 20.46 24.74
C GLN A 73 -21.89 21.31 23.57
N ALA A 74 -21.15 22.32 23.11
CA ALA A 74 -21.51 23.16 21.97
C ALA A 74 -20.91 22.70 20.62
N ALA A 75 -20.19 21.57 20.58
CA ALA A 75 -19.53 21.09 19.36
C ALA A 75 -20.54 20.41 18.42
N GLY A 76 -20.72 20.98 17.22
CA GLY A 76 -21.51 20.40 16.13
C GLY A 76 -20.70 19.39 15.32
N ALA A 77 -20.55 18.17 15.83
CA ALA A 77 -19.83 17.12 15.10
C ALA A 77 -20.63 16.65 13.88
N SER A 78 -20.08 16.88 12.68
CA SER A 78 -20.72 16.52 11.41
C SER A 78 -19.86 15.61 10.52
N PHE A 79 -18.59 15.39 10.87
CA PHE A 79 -17.71 14.45 10.18
C PHE A 79 -16.63 13.89 11.12
N VAL A 80 -16.18 12.67 10.88
CA VAL A 80 -15.06 12.05 11.61
C VAL A 80 -14.04 11.45 10.64
N ASP A 81 -12.77 11.79 10.79
CA ASP A 81 -11.64 11.11 10.14
C ASP A 81 -11.23 9.91 11.01
N VAL A 82 -11.17 8.71 10.41
CA VAL A 82 -10.82 7.47 11.10
C VAL A 82 -9.58 6.84 10.46
N PRO A 83 -8.43 6.86 11.15
CA PRO A 83 -7.21 6.22 10.67
C PRO A 83 -7.39 4.74 10.37
N ILE A 84 -6.67 4.24 9.36
CA ILE A 84 -6.63 2.80 9.05
C ILE A 84 -6.11 2.04 10.29
N GLY A 85 -6.86 1.02 10.71
CA GLY A 85 -6.57 0.23 11.90
C GLY A 85 -7.30 0.69 13.16
N LYS A 86 -8.10 1.76 13.09
CA LYS A 86 -8.96 2.24 14.18
C LYS A 86 -10.44 2.04 13.87
N ALA A 87 -11.22 1.83 14.92
CA ALA A 87 -12.67 1.92 14.95
C ALA A 87 -13.07 3.03 15.93
N VAL A 88 -14.11 3.78 15.60
CA VAL A 88 -14.66 4.87 16.42
C VAL A 88 -16.13 4.59 16.69
N THR A 89 -16.48 4.41 17.96
CA THR A 89 -17.88 4.35 18.38
C THR A 89 -18.32 5.74 18.81
N LEU A 90 -19.23 6.33 18.04
CA LEU A 90 -19.81 7.65 18.28
C LEU A 90 -21.03 7.49 19.18
N HIS A 91 -21.12 8.30 20.23
CA HIS A 91 -22.16 8.21 21.25
C HIS A 91 -22.97 9.50 21.34
N ALA A 92 -24.28 9.36 21.49
CA ALA A 92 -25.22 10.47 21.65
C ALA A 92 -25.13 11.14 23.03
N ALA A 93 -24.55 10.47 24.04
CA ALA A 93 -24.34 11.00 25.38
C ALA A 93 -22.84 11.15 25.71
N GLY A 94 -22.54 11.81 26.83
CA GLY A 94 -21.18 11.90 27.37
C GLY A 94 -20.64 10.53 27.83
N ASP A 95 -19.33 10.49 28.07
CA ASP A 95 -18.63 9.35 28.70
C ASP A 95 -18.81 7.99 27.98
N CYS A 96 -19.04 8.05 26.66
CA CYS A 96 -19.21 6.90 25.77
C CYS A 96 -20.37 5.99 26.20
N THR A 97 -21.51 6.60 26.48
CA THR A 97 -22.75 5.94 26.89
C THR A 97 -23.90 6.29 25.95
N GLY A 98 -25.05 5.64 26.15
CA GLY A 98 -26.27 5.90 25.38
C GLY A 98 -26.22 5.32 23.97
N ASP A 99 -27.11 5.83 23.13
CA ASP A 99 -27.23 5.41 21.74
C ASP A 99 -25.95 5.69 20.94
N SER A 100 -25.62 4.80 20.01
CA SER A 100 -24.30 4.83 19.37
C SER A 100 -24.26 4.19 17.99
N VAL A 101 -23.17 4.48 17.26
CA VAL A 101 -22.81 3.85 15.98
C VAL A 101 -21.30 3.70 15.90
N THR A 102 -20.82 2.56 15.42
CA THR A 102 -19.39 2.31 15.20
C THR A 102 -19.03 2.47 13.74
N VAL A 103 -17.94 3.19 13.49
CA VAL A 103 -17.41 3.47 12.15
C VAL A 103 -15.91 3.15 12.08
N GLU A 104 -15.44 2.64 10.94
CA GLU A 104 -14.04 2.23 10.72
C GLU A 104 -13.36 3.00 9.58
N THR A 105 -14.09 3.96 9.01
CA THR A 105 -13.71 4.77 7.86
C THR A 105 -14.11 6.21 8.14
N ASP A 106 -13.50 7.14 7.40
CA ASP A 106 -13.91 8.54 7.44
C ASP A 106 -15.42 8.60 7.16
N THR A 107 -16.19 9.29 7.99
CA THR A 107 -17.66 9.20 7.97
C THR A 107 -18.31 10.57 8.01
N ASN A 108 -19.21 10.79 7.05
CA ASN A 108 -20.13 11.92 7.02
C ASN A 108 -21.32 11.67 7.96
N LEU A 109 -21.41 12.44 9.04
CA LEU A 109 -22.45 12.26 10.05
C LEU A 109 -23.81 12.80 9.61
N CYS A 110 -23.86 13.64 8.58
CA CYS A 110 -25.10 14.14 7.96
C CYS A 110 -25.91 13.05 7.26
N GLU A 111 -25.28 11.91 6.95
CA GLU A 111 -25.89 10.73 6.35
C GLU A 111 -25.80 9.51 7.27
N THR A 112 -25.39 9.70 8.52
CA THR A 112 -25.21 8.62 9.50
C THR A 112 -26.26 8.74 10.59
N SER A 113 -26.85 7.62 10.96
CA SER A 113 -27.72 7.50 12.12
C SER A 113 -27.07 6.65 13.21
N PHE A 114 -27.40 6.93 14.46
CA PHE A 114 -27.16 6.02 15.56
C PHE A 114 -27.99 4.74 15.45
N GLY A 115 -27.73 3.76 16.32
CA GLY A 115 -28.45 2.49 16.36
C GLY A 115 -29.97 2.63 16.50
N SER A 116 -30.46 3.69 17.16
CA SER A 116 -31.91 3.98 17.23
C SER A 116 -32.53 4.50 15.94
N GLY A 117 -31.72 4.86 14.94
CA GLY A 117 -32.14 5.57 13.72
C GLY A 117 -32.10 7.09 13.83
N ALA A 118 -31.89 7.66 15.03
CA ALA A 118 -31.68 9.10 15.22
C ALA A 118 -30.43 9.58 14.46
N SER A 119 -30.48 10.79 13.90
CA SER A 119 -29.33 11.38 13.19
C SER A 119 -28.13 11.54 14.11
N ALA A 120 -26.94 11.18 13.63
CA ALA A 120 -25.67 11.42 14.32
C ALA A 120 -25.20 12.88 14.17
N ASN A 121 -25.70 13.60 13.16
CA ASN A 121 -25.27 14.95 12.84
C ASN A 121 -25.53 15.94 13.99
N ASP A 122 -24.49 16.61 14.47
CA ASP A 122 -24.51 17.54 15.61
C ASP A 122 -24.98 16.92 16.93
N GLN A 123 -25.19 15.61 16.97
CA GLN A 123 -25.71 14.88 18.13
C GLN A 123 -24.65 14.02 18.83
N VAL A 124 -23.45 13.87 18.26
CA VAL A 124 -22.35 13.20 18.96
C VAL A 124 -21.91 14.04 20.17
N ARG A 125 -21.80 13.39 21.33
CA ARG A 125 -21.36 14.02 22.60
C ARG A 125 -20.11 13.37 23.18
N SER A 126 -19.83 12.14 22.80
CA SER A 126 -18.54 11.49 23.08
C SER A 126 -18.24 10.45 22.02
N PHE A 127 -17.00 10.00 21.96
CA PHE A 127 -16.57 8.96 21.05
C PHE A 127 -15.52 8.07 21.69
N ARG A 128 -15.58 6.78 21.41
CA ARG A 128 -14.60 5.79 21.87
C ARG A 128 -13.73 5.36 20.72
N ILE A 129 -12.41 5.49 20.88
CA ILE A 129 -11.42 4.96 19.93
C ILE A 129 -11.01 3.57 20.38
N GLN A 130 -11.03 2.62 19.45
CA GLN A 130 -10.52 1.26 19.65
C GLN A 130 -9.69 0.84 18.44
N ASP A 131 -8.84 -0.16 18.62
CA ASP A 131 -8.19 -0.83 17.51
C ASP A 131 -9.18 -1.74 16.79
N VAL A 132 -9.05 -1.84 15.46
CA VAL A 132 -9.84 -2.82 14.68
C VAL A 132 -9.39 -4.22 15.06
N GLU A 133 -10.32 -5.03 15.56
CA GLU A 133 -10.09 -6.44 15.79
C GLU A 133 -10.06 -7.20 14.46
N ALA A 134 -9.10 -8.12 14.37
CA ALA A 134 -8.80 -8.82 13.15
C ALA A 134 -9.25 -10.28 13.24
N PRO A 135 -10.04 -10.82 12.29
CA PRO A 135 -10.37 -12.24 12.28
C PRO A 135 -9.11 -13.08 12.06
N THR A 136 -8.97 -14.21 12.74
CA THR A 136 -7.78 -15.09 12.65
C THR A 136 -7.43 -15.41 11.19
N SER A 137 -6.15 -15.33 10.83
CA SER A 137 -5.65 -15.60 9.47
C SER A 137 -4.28 -16.26 9.54
N GLU A 138 -4.04 -17.29 8.73
CA GLU A 138 -2.71 -17.93 8.58
C GLU A 138 -1.65 -16.95 8.02
N HIS A 139 -2.10 -15.87 7.38
CA HIS A 139 -1.25 -14.80 6.86
C HIS A 139 -0.93 -13.73 7.90
N ARG A 140 -1.58 -13.80 9.08
CA ARG A 140 -1.29 -12.96 10.23
C ARG A 140 -0.72 -13.83 11.35
N TYR A 141 0.58 -14.05 11.26
CA TYR A 141 1.34 -14.91 12.16
C TYR A 141 2.28 -14.11 13.05
N ASP A 142 2.59 -14.67 14.22
CA ASP A 142 3.68 -14.22 15.08
C ASP A 142 4.88 -15.16 14.93
N CYS A 143 6.08 -14.58 15.03
CA CYS A 143 7.32 -15.34 15.18
C CYS A 143 7.51 -15.66 16.66
N ALA A 144 7.68 -16.95 16.99
CA ALA A 144 8.00 -17.33 18.37
C ALA A 144 9.41 -16.84 18.75
N GLY A 145 9.66 -16.63 20.04
CA GLY A 145 10.94 -16.07 20.52
C GLY A 145 12.15 -16.95 20.21
N ASP A 146 11.95 -18.25 20.07
CA ASP A 146 12.94 -19.27 19.71
C ASP A 146 13.02 -19.56 18.20
N GLU A 147 12.12 -18.97 17.40
CA GLU A 147 12.02 -19.25 15.97
C GLU A 147 12.98 -18.38 15.15
N SER A 148 14.23 -18.82 15.12
CA SER A 148 15.32 -18.03 14.52
C SER A 148 15.21 -17.82 13.00
N THR A 149 14.41 -18.59 12.28
CA THR A 149 14.24 -18.48 10.82
C THR A 149 12.99 -17.71 10.41
N CYS A 150 12.13 -17.30 11.35
CA CYS A 150 10.91 -16.58 11.03
C CYS A 150 11.18 -15.12 10.64
N VAL A 151 10.48 -14.65 9.61
CA VAL A 151 10.50 -13.25 9.17
C VAL A 151 9.27 -12.54 9.70
N LYS A 152 9.47 -11.64 10.66
CA LYS A 152 8.38 -10.87 11.27
C LYS A 152 7.89 -9.77 10.32
N ASN A 153 6.58 -9.74 10.09
CA ASN A 153 5.92 -8.55 9.56
C ASN A 153 5.74 -7.54 10.71
N ASN A 154 6.36 -6.36 10.59
CA ASN A 154 6.25 -5.31 11.60
C ASN A 154 5.10 -4.33 11.30
N ASN A 155 4.33 -4.54 10.22
CA ASN A 155 3.06 -3.86 10.05
C ASN A 155 2.12 -4.28 11.19
N ASN A 156 1.62 -3.31 11.95
CA ASN A 156 0.80 -3.59 13.12
C ASN A 156 -0.42 -4.45 12.74
N ALA A 157 -0.71 -5.48 13.54
CA ALA A 157 -1.84 -6.39 13.36
C ALA A 157 -3.18 -5.68 13.09
N ASN A 158 -3.42 -4.53 13.72
CA ASN A 158 -4.66 -3.75 13.56
C ASN A 158 -4.73 -3.10 12.17
N ARG A 159 -3.59 -2.63 11.64
CA ARG A 159 -3.52 -2.10 10.27
C ARG A 159 -3.69 -3.21 9.24
N LEU A 160 -3.06 -4.37 9.48
CA LEU A 160 -3.28 -5.56 8.67
C LEU A 160 -4.76 -5.96 8.66
N ALA A 161 -5.45 -5.92 9.80
CA ALA A 161 -6.89 -6.15 9.90
C ALA A 161 -7.71 -5.21 9.00
N ALA A 162 -7.37 -3.92 9.05
CA ALA A 162 -8.10 -2.90 8.33
C ALA A 162 -7.84 -2.92 6.80
N ILE A 163 -6.72 -3.47 6.36
CA ILE A 163 -6.37 -3.68 4.94
C ILE A 163 -6.91 -5.03 4.43
N ASN A 164 -6.86 -6.08 5.25
CA ASN A 164 -7.20 -7.44 4.85
C ASN A 164 -8.66 -7.73 5.15
N LYS A 165 -9.54 -6.97 4.48
CA LYS A 165 -10.99 -7.12 4.59
C LYS A 165 -11.69 -6.78 3.27
N LYS A 166 -13.02 -6.86 3.29
CA LYS A 166 -13.85 -6.31 2.21
C LYS A 166 -13.73 -4.78 2.19
N HIS A 167 -13.24 -4.23 1.10
CA HIS A 167 -13.16 -2.78 0.90
C HIS A 167 -14.45 -2.26 0.29
N THR A 168 -15.06 -1.30 0.96
CA THR A 168 -16.13 -0.49 0.39
C THR A 168 -15.53 0.57 -0.54
N VAL A 169 -16.01 0.64 -1.77
CA VAL A 169 -15.48 1.54 -2.81
C VAL A 169 -16.58 2.41 -3.38
N LYS A 170 -16.40 3.74 -3.30
CA LYS A 170 -17.24 4.73 -3.99
C LYS A 170 -16.54 5.18 -5.27
N VAL A 171 -17.27 5.20 -6.38
CA VAL A 171 -16.73 5.60 -7.70
C VAL A 171 -17.25 6.98 -8.09
N VAL A 172 -16.34 7.88 -8.42
CA VAL A 172 -16.66 9.25 -8.81
C VAL A 172 -16.09 9.55 -10.18
N ARG A 173 -16.98 9.69 -11.17
CA ARG A 173 -16.61 10.16 -12.51
C ARG A 173 -16.64 11.68 -12.51
N ILE A 174 -15.49 12.33 -12.67
CA ILE A 174 -15.42 13.78 -12.76
C ILE A 174 -15.61 14.19 -14.22
N THR A 175 -16.47 15.16 -14.50
CA THR A 175 -16.71 15.70 -15.85
C THR A 175 -16.44 17.19 -15.90
N LEU A 176 -15.88 17.63 -17.04
CA LEU A 176 -15.66 19.04 -17.37
C LEU A 176 -16.06 19.23 -18.83
N ASP A 177 -16.78 20.31 -19.13
CA ASP A 177 -17.24 20.61 -20.48
C ASP A 177 -16.06 20.66 -21.47
N GLY A 178 -16.28 20.10 -22.67
CA GLY A 178 -15.25 20.00 -23.70
C GLY A 178 -14.19 18.92 -23.45
N ARG A 179 -14.28 18.13 -22.38
CA ARG A 179 -13.36 17.02 -22.08
C ARG A 179 -14.07 15.68 -21.94
N THR A 180 -13.33 14.62 -22.21
CA THR A 180 -13.84 13.25 -22.08
C THR A 180 -13.33 12.61 -20.80
N THR A 181 -14.24 11.97 -20.08
CA THR A 181 -13.94 11.06 -18.96
C THR A 181 -14.58 9.71 -19.26
N PRO A 182 -13.87 8.59 -19.03
CA PRO A 182 -14.42 7.24 -19.17
C PRO A 182 -15.79 7.08 -18.51
N ALA A 183 -16.65 6.24 -19.08
CA ALA A 183 -17.95 5.94 -18.51
C ALA A 183 -17.80 5.21 -17.16
N LEU A 184 -18.77 5.40 -16.26
CA LEU A 184 -18.76 4.77 -14.92
C LEU A 184 -18.61 3.25 -14.98
N SER A 185 -19.24 2.58 -15.95
CA SER A 185 -19.13 1.13 -16.13
C SER A 185 -17.70 0.68 -16.46
N ALA A 186 -16.98 1.42 -17.31
CA ALA A 186 -15.59 1.14 -17.64
C ALA A 186 -14.69 1.32 -16.41
N ILE A 187 -14.90 2.39 -15.64
CA ILE A 187 -14.17 2.65 -14.39
C ILE A 187 -14.40 1.52 -13.39
N GLN A 188 -15.66 1.12 -13.18
CA GLN A 188 -16.01 0.01 -12.29
C GLN A 188 -15.38 -1.31 -12.74
N ASN A 189 -15.29 -1.58 -14.06
CA ASN A 189 -14.63 -2.77 -14.57
C ASN A 189 -13.14 -2.78 -14.25
N SER A 190 -12.42 -1.67 -14.45
CA SER A 190 -11.01 -1.56 -14.05
C SER A 190 -10.81 -1.81 -12.55
N ILE A 191 -11.69 -1.27 -11.70
CA ILE A 191 -11.65 -1.52 -10.26
C ILE A 191 -11.89 -3.01 -9.96
N ARG A 192 -12.88 -3.65 -10.60
CA ARG A 192 -13.13 -5.09 -10.44
C ARG A 192 -11.91 -5.92 -10.83
N ASP A 193 -11.20 -5.55 -11.89
CA ASP A 193 -10.00 -6.26 -12.33
C ASP A 193 -8.86 -6.14 -11.32
N VAL A 194 -8.63 -4.96 -10.72
CA VAL A 194 -7.69 -4.79 -9.60
C VAL A 194 -8.08 -5.65 -8.41
N TYR A 195 -9.35 -5.62 -8.01
CA TYR A 195 -9.79 -6.40 -6.83
C TYR A 195 -9.83 -7.91 -7.08
N ARG A 196 -9.99 -8.35 -8.34
CA ARG A 196 -9.79 -9.77 -8.70
C ARG A 196 -8.33 -10.17 -8.52
N HIS A 197 -7.40 -9.30 -8.91
CA HIS A 197 -5.98 -9.50 -8.64
C HIS A 197 -5.70 -9.53 -7.13
N TYR A 198 -6.22 -8.56 -6.36
CA TYR A 198 -6.04 -8.54 -4.91
C TYR A 198 -6.61 -9.78 -4.23
N ALA A 199 -7.80 -10.25 -4.62
CA ALA A 199 -8.35 -11.47 -4.07
C ALA A 199 -7.43 -12.69 -4.30
N VAL A 200 -6.74 -12.76 -5.44
CA VAL A 200 -5.74 -13.83 -5.67
C VAL A 200 -4.48 -13.58 -4.84
N ALA A 201 -3.87 -12.40 -4.97
CA ALA A 201 -2.59 -12.09 -4.36
C ALA A 201 -2.65 -12.05 -2.83
N SER A 202 -3.82 -11.76 -2.24
CA SER A 202 -4.05 -11.72 -0.79
C SER A 202 -4.64 -13.01 -0.25
N HIS A 203 -4.76 -14.07 -1.05
CA HIS A 203 -5.37 -15.35 -0.65
C HIS A 203 -6.81 -15.19 -0.12
N GLY A 204 -7.63 -14.39 -0.81
CA GLY A 204 -9.03 -14.17 -0.50
C GLY A 204 -9.30 -13.19 0.66
N GLN A 205 -8.25 -12.69 1.34
CA GLN A 205 -8.40 -11.74 2.44
C GLN A 205 -9.03 -10.40 2.03
N VAL A 206 -8.75 -9.93 0.80
CA VAL A 206 -9.28 -8.67 0.27
C VAL A 206 -10.38 -8.95 -0.74
N SER A 207 -11.50 -8.24 -0.59
CA SER A 207 -12.63 -8.31 -1.53
C SER A 207 -13.25 -6.93 -1.77
N LEU A 208 -14.13 -6.83 -2.76
CA LEU A 208 -14.71 -5.56 -3.22
C LEU A 208 -16.20 -5.49 -2.91
N GLU A 209 -16.64 -4.32 -2.45
CA GLU A 209 -18.03 -3.90 -2.41
C GLU A 209 -18.18 -2.48 -2.95
N PHE A 210 -19.00 -2.30 -3.97
CA PHE A 210 -19.34 -0.95 -4.42
C PHE A 210 -20.46 -0.38 -3.54
N THR A 211 -20.19 0.71 -2.84
CA THR A 211 -21.21 1.40 -2.02
C THR A 211 -21.93 2.50 -2.79
N GLY A 212 -21.42 2.87 -3.97
CA GLY A 212 -22.10 3.80 -4.85
C GLY A 212 -21.23 4.28 -6.00
N SER A 213 -21.89 4.92 -6.96
CA SER A 213 -21.21 5.61 -8.07
C SER A 213 -21.94 6.89 -8.42
N GLN A 214 -21.20 7.93 -8.79
CA GLN A 214 -21.77 9.21 -9.17
C GLN A 214 -20.94 9.91 -10.25
N THR A 215 -21.59 10.79 -11.01
CA THR A 215 -20.92 11.74 -11.91
C THR A 215 -20.94 13.12 -11.28
N VAL A 216 -19.77 13.75 -11.19
CA VAL A 216 -19.60 15.08 -10.63
C VAL A 216 -19.08 16.03 -11.71
N GLN A 217 -19.91 17.00 -12.08
CA GLN A 217 -19.51 18.10 -12.95
C GLN A 217 -18.67 19.11 -12.14
N VAL A 218 -17.46 19.39 -12.60
CA VAL A 218 -16.58 20.45 -12.08
C VAL A 218 -16.55 21.63 -13.06
N THR A 219 -16.21 22.82 -12.54
CA THR A 219 -16.24 24.06 -13.33
C THR A 219 -14.86 24.61 -13.68
N SER A 220 -13.81 24.12 -13.00
CA SER A 220 -12.44 24.58 -13.21
C SER A 220 -11.62 23.55 -13.99
N SER A 221 -10.79 24.03 -14.90
CA SER A 221 -9.73 23.23 -15.54
C SER A 221 -8.46 23.12 -14.69
N ASN A 222 -8.37 23.87 -13.59
CA ASN A 222 -7.27 23.73 -12.64
C ASN A 222 -7.42 22.40 -11.88
N CYS A 223 -6.39 21.56 -11.93
CA CYS A 223 -6.40 20.22 -11.35
C CYS A 223 -6.76 20.22 -9.85
N THR A 224 -6.10 21.04 -9.04
CA THR A 224 -6.33 21.11 -7.59
C THR A 224 -7.74 21.60 -7.27
N THR A 225 -8.20 22.67 -7.92
CA THR A 225 -9.56 23.17 -7.73
C THR A 225 -10.60 22.13 -8.12
N ALA A 226 -10.43 21.45 -9.25
CA ALA A 226 -11.34 20.39 -9.70
C ALA A 226 -11.41 19.21 -8.72
N LYS A 227 -10.25 18.75 -8.22
CA LYS A 227 -10.18 17.69 -7.20
C LYS A 227 -10.93 18.09 -5.93
N ASN A 228 -10.72 19.31 -5.44
CA ASN A 228 -11.38 19.81 -4.23
C ASN A 228 -12.90 19.92 -4.41
N GLN A 229 -13.36 20.48 -5.54
CA GLN A 229 -14.77 20.51 -5.89
C GLN A 229 -15.37 19.10 -5.95
N ALA A 230 -14.66 18.14 -6.54
CA ALA A 230 -15.11 16.77 -6.64
C ALA A 230 -15.20 16.09 -5.26
N ARG A 231 -14.20 16.28 -4.38
CA ARG A 231 -14.23 15.75 -3.00
C ARG A 231 -15.43 16.30 -2.23
N GLN A 232 -15.66 17.61 -2.28
CA GLN A 232 -16.77 18.29 -1.58
C GLN A 232 -18.15 17.82 -2.06
N LYS A 233 -18.31 17.60 -3.37
CA LYS A 233 -19.57 17.09 -3.92
C LYS A 233 -19.75 15.61 -3.67
N ALA A 234 -18.65 14.88 -3.51
CA ALA A 234 -18.71 13.44 -3.48
C ALA A 234 -19.19 12.85 -2.16
N ASN A 235 -18.93 13.50 -1.01
CA ASN A 235 -19.34 13.12 0.35
C ASN A 235 -19.34 11.59 0.55
N SER A 236 -18.16 11.02 0.85
CA SER A 236 -17.97 9.56 0.89
C SER A 236 -17.64 9.09 2.30
N SER A 237 -18.26 7.98 2.70
CA SER A 237 -17.88 7.20 3.89
C SER A 237 -17.20 5.86 3.55
N ALA A 238 -16.87 5.65 2.28
CA ALA A 238 -16.27 4.41 1.80
C ALA A 238 -14.82 4.24 2.29
N PHE A 239 -14.37 2.99 2.42
CA PHE A 239 -12.96 2.68 2.68
C PHE A 239 -12.04 3.33 1.66
N LEU A 240 -12.46 3.37 0.40
CA LEU A 240 -11.76 3.98 -0.72
C LEU A 240 -12.73 4.77 -1.61
N THR A 241 -12.35 5.97 -2.02
CA THR A 241 -13.06 6.74 -3.05
C THR A 241 -12.19 6.91 -4.28
N VAL A 242 -12.65 6.42 -5.42
CA VAL A 242 -11.91 6.47 -6.70
C VAL A 242 -12.50 7.57 -7.58
N PHE A 243 -11.74 8.64 -7.75
CA PHE A 243 -12.02 9.76 -8.62
C PHE A 243 -11.30 9.57 -9.96
N VAL A 244 -12.06 9.54 -11.06
CA VAL A 244 -11.48 9.49 -12.42
C VAL A 244 -11.65 10.84 -13.09
N LEU A 245 -10.51 11.42 -13.47
CA LEU A 245 -10.38 12.78 -13.98
C LEU A 245 -10.63 12.83 -15.50
N PRO A 246 -11.14 13.96 -16.03
CA PRO A 246 -11.17 14.21 -17.47
C PRO A 246 -9.78 14.21 -18.09
N GLY A 247 -9.70 13.75 -19.33
CA GLY A 247 -8.46 13.68 -20.10
C GLY A 247 -7.71 15.02 -20.14
N GLY A 248 -6.40 14.97 -19.87
CA GLY A 248 -5.49 16.12 -19.90
C GLY A 248 -5.72 17.18 -18.82
N MET A 249 -6.55 16.91 -17.80
CA MET A 249 -6.82 17.88 -16.72
C MET A 249 -5.66 17.95 -15.71
N CYS A 250 -5.08 16.81 -15.38
CA CYS A 250 -3.98 16.68 -14.43
C CYS A 250 -2.79 15.98 -15.10
N SER A 251 -1.58 16.41 -14.75
CA SER A 251 -0.32 15.85 -15.25
C SER A 251 0.00 14.48 -14.66
N THR A 252 -0.50 14.18 -13.45
CA THR A 252 -0.26 12.91 -12.72
C THR A 252 -1.55 12.37 -12.09
N SER A 253 -1.55 11.05 -11.85
CA SER A 253 -2.44 10.42 -10.88
C SER A 253 -1.84 10.59 -9.48
N ASN A 254 -2.67 10.52 -8.45
CA ASN A 254 -2.23 10.62 -7.06
C ASN A 254 -3.23 9.95 -6.11
N ALA A 255 -2.77 9.59 -4.93
CA ALA A 255 -3.61 9.01 -3.90
C ALA A 255 -3.19 9.42 -2.50
N GLY A 256 -4.20 9.57 -1.64
CA GLY A 256 -4.04 9.94 -0.25
C GLY A 256 -5.34 9.97 0.52
N SER A 257 -5.26 9.77 1.83
CA SER A 257 -6.43 9.82 2.75
C SER A 257 -7.66 9.10 2.18
N ARG A 258 -7.50 7.80 1.86
CA ARG A 258 -8.55 6.93 1.31
C ARG A 258 -9.16 7.40 -0.02
N SER A 259 -8.49 8.31 -0.72
CA SER A 259 -8.91 8.85 -2.02
C SER A 259 -7.86 8.56 -3.08
N VAL A 260 -8.32 8.19 -4.27
CA VAL A 260 -7.48 7.93 -5.45
C VAL A 260 -7.96 8.81 -6.59
N PHE A 261 -7.05 9.55 -7.22
CA PHE A 261 -7.32 10.40 -8.37
C PHE A 261 -6.56 9.88 -9.58
N LEU A 262 -7.30 9.43 -10.58
CA LEU A 262 -6.75 8.76 -11.75
C LEU A 262 -6.94 9.61 -13.00
N LYS A 263 -5.85 9.91 -13.69
CA LYS A 263 -5.91 10.47 -15.05
C LYS A 263 -6.01 9.39 -16.15
N GLY A 264 -5.66 8.15 -15.81
CA GLY A 264 -5.56 7.01 -16.73
C GLY A 264 -6.58 5.91 -16.45
N THR A 265 -6.72 5.00 -17.41
CA THR A 265 -7.65 3.85 -17.32
C THR A 265 -6.96 2.51 -17.22
N LEU A 266 -5.62 2.47 -17.13
CA LEU A 266 -4.89 1.22 -17.07
C LEU A 266 -5.06 0.58 -15.70
N VAL A 267 -5.33 -0.72 -15.63
CA VAL A 267 -5.48 -1.47 -14.36
C VAL A 267 -4.28 -1.22 -13.43
N ARG A 268 -3.06 -1.13 -13.97
CA ARG A 268 -1.85 -0.78 -13.24
C ARG A 268 -1.92 0.58 -12.55
N ASP A 269 -2.53 1.60 -13.17
CA ASP A 269 -2.70 2.91 -12.53
C ASP A 269 -3.59 2.80 -11.30
N TYR A 270 -4.69 2.04 -11.40
CA TYR A 270 -5.58 1.83 -10.26
C TYR A 270 -4.85 1.05 -9.16
N ALA A 271 -4.14 -0.02 -9.50
CA ALA A 271 -3.37 -0.79 -8.53
C ALA A 271 -2.31 0.08 -7.84
N HIS A 272 -1.52 0.84 -8.60
CA HIS A 272 -0.49 1.76 -8.08
C HIS A 272 -1.05 2.75 -7.05
N GLU A 273 -2.08 3.50 -7.45
CA GLU A 273 -2.67 4.52 -6.58
C GLU A 273 -3.37 3.92 -5.35
N ILE A 274 -4.03 2.76 -5.51
CA ILE A 274 -4.60 2.05 -4.38
C ILE A 274 -3.48 1.54 -3.46
N GLY A 275 -2.35 1.11 -4.00
CA GLY A 275 -1.16 0.72 -3.24
C GLY A 275 -0.71 1.81 -2.25
N HIS A 276 -0.72 3.07 -2.66
CA HIS A 276 -0.44 4.19 -1.76
C HIS A 276 -1.44 4.30 -0.60
N VAL A 277 -2.74 4.09 -0.86
CA VAL A 277 -3.78 4.04 0.20
C VAL A 277 -3.52 2.88 1.17
N LEU A 278 -3.01 1.74 0.68
CA LEU A 278 -2.64 0.60 1.52
C LEU A 278 -1.33 0.82 2.30
N GLY A 279 -0.57 1.87 1.98
CA GLY A 279 0.72 2.18 2.60
C GLY A 279 1.89 1.54 1.89
N LEU A 280 1.89 1.57 0.55
CA LEU A 280 3.06 1.27 -0.27
C LEU A 280 3.64 2.55 -0.84
N ALA A 281 4.96 2.60 -0.96
CA ALA A 281 5.69 3.71 -1.58
C ALA A 281 6.22 3.25 -2.93
N HIS A 282 6.80 4.15 -3.70
CA HIS A 282 7.34 3.75 -4.98
C HIS A 282 8.45 2.71 -4.84
N SER A 283 8.60 1.95 -5.91
CA SER A 283 9.61 0.91 -6.05
C SER A 283 10.74 1.42 -6.95
N ASN A 284 11.90 1.62 -6.32
CA ASN A 284 13.07 2.27 -6.91
C ASN A 284 14.11 1.23 -7.36
N VAL A 285 15.02 1.65 -8.25
CA VAL A 285 16.15 0.81 -8.68
C VAL A 285 17.45 1.58 -8.43
N ARG A 286 18.43 0.93 -7.81
CA ARG A 286 19.80 1.44 -7.77
C ARG A 286 20.59 0.78 -8.88
N ASP A 287 21.15 1.58 -9.78
CA ASP A 287 22.06 1.08 -10.79
C ASP A 287 23.33 0.55 -10.10
N PRO A 288 23.64 -0.75 -10.22
CA PRO A 288 24.76 -1.33 -9.49
C PRO A 288 26.13 -0.78 -9.96
N SER A 289 26.21 -0.28 -11.20
CA SER A 289 27.45 0.22 -11.80
C SER A 289 27.72 1.68 -11.45
N THR A 290 26.69 2.51 -11.45
CA THR A 290 26.81 3.96 -11.22
C THR A 290 26.38 4.39 -9.82
N GLN A 291 25.74 3.50 -9.06
CA GLN A 291 25.09 3.78 -7.77
C GLN A 291 23.95 4.81 -7.85
N VAL A 292 23.59 5.26 -9.06
CA VAL A 292 22.50 6.22 -9.28
C VAL A 292 21.16 5.54 -8.98
N VAL A 293 20.33 6.20 -8.18
CA VAL A 293 18.97 5.76 -7.89
C VAL A 293 18.01 6.30 -8.96
N LYS A 294 17.27 5.39 -9.58
CA LYS A 294 16.17 5.68 -10.51
C LYS A 294 14.86 5.47 -9.76
N SER A 295 14.13 6.57 -9.54
CA SER A 295 12.86 6.51 -8.84
C SER A 295 11.79 5.79 -9.66
N SER A 296 10.93 5.02 -8.99
CA SER A 296 9.75 4.36 -9.59
C SER A 296 10.09 3.49 -10.82
N ALA A 297 11.25 2.84 -10.78
CA ALA A 297 11.84 2.14 -11.93
C ALA A 297 11.83 0.61 -11.81
N ASP A 298 11.33 0.05 -10.71
CA ASP A 298 11.29 -1.40 -10.52
C ASP A 298 10.11 -2.02 -11.29
N SER A 299 10.39 -2.50 -12.50
CA SER A 299 9.39 -3.13 -13.39
C SER A 299 8.70 -4.39 -12.83
N SER A 300 9.09 -4.89 -11.66
CA SER A 300 8.45 -6.03 -11.02
C SER A 300 7.26 -5.65 -10.13
N SER A 301 7.08 -4.36 -9.81
CA SER A 301 6.04 -3.88 -8.90
C SER A 301 5.08 -2.90 -9.56
N PHE A 302 3.79 -2.98 -9.21
CA PHE A 302 2.78 -1.96 -9.52
C PHE A 302 3.16 -0.59 -8.98
N MET A 303 4.00 -0.50 -7.95
CA MET A 303 4.51 0.76 -7.40
C MET A 303 5.63 1.38 -8.26
N SER A 304 5.73 1.00 -9.54
CA SER A 304 6.64 1.61 -10.51
C SER A 304 5.86 2.30 -11.62
N THR A 305 6.57 3.07 -12.45
CA THR A 305 6.01 3.69 -13.65
C THR A 305 5.80 2.69 -14.80
N PHE A 306 6.42 1.52 -14.72
CA PHE A 306 6.34 0.49 -15.76
C PHE A 306 5.07 -0.35 -15.63
N ALA A 307 4.76 -1.12 -16.67
CA ALA A 307 3.79 -2.19 -16.55
C ALA A 307 4.37 -3.27 -15.62
N ALA A 308 3.55 -3.80 -14.71
CA ALA A 308 3.92 -4.83 -13.76
C ALA A 308 2.79 -5.83 -13.61
N ASP A 309 3.11 -7.03 -13.12
CA ASP A 309 2.14 -8.11 -12.93
C ASP A 309 1.63 -8.20 -11.47
N ASN A 310 2.34 -7.59 -10.52
CA ASN A 310 2.05 -7.71 -9.09
C ASN A 310 2.75 -6.60 -8.27
N TYR A 311 2.61 -6.63 -6.94
CA TYR A 311 3.56 -6.01 -6.02
C TYR A 311 4.80 -6.90 -5.82
N ASN A 312 5.95 -6.30 -5.48
CA ASN A 312 7.15 -7.07 -5.19
C ASN A 312 7.08 -7.72 -3.78
N LEU A 313 7.98 -8.68 -3.52
CA LEU A 313 7.88 -9.51 -2.31
C LEU A 313 7.89 -8.73 -0.98
N PRO A 314 8.75 -7.70 -0.75
CA PRO A 314 8.66 -6.89 0.46
C PRO A 314 7.30 -6.22 0.66
N GLN A 315 6.67 -5.75 -0.43
CA GLN A 315 5.36 -5.10 -0.39
C GLN A 315 4.25 -6.12 -0.09
N LEU A 316 4.28 -7.29 -0.71
CA LEU A 316 3.35 -8.39 -0.38
C LEU A 316 3.47 -8.81 1.08
N HIS A 317 4.71 -8.95 1.57
CA HIS A 317 4.95 -9.25 2.98
C HIS A 317 4.38 -8.18 3.89
N TRP A 318 4.64 -6.89 3.61
CA TRP A 318 4.12 -5.76 4.37
C TRP A 318 2.59 -5.74 4.46
N LEU A 319 1.90 -6.05 3.36
CA LEU A 319 0.44 -6.13 3.32
C LEU A 319 -0.13 -7.33 4.10
N GLY A 320 0.71 -8.26 4.57
CA GLY A 320 0.25 -9.51 5.19
C GLY A 320 -0.33 -10.47 4.15
N TRP A 321 0.21 -10.44 2.93
CA TRP A 321 -0.23 -11.31 1.83
C TRP A 321 0.69 -12.51 1.63
N THR A 322 1.69 -12.69 2.49
CA THR A 322 2.56 -13.88 2.53
C THR A 322 2.22 -14.74 3.74
N LYS A 323 2.40 -16.06 3.64
CA LYS A 323 2.37 -16.99 4.77
C LYS A 323 3.72 -17.06 5.47
N LYS A 324 3.73 -17.59 6.68
CA LYS A 324 4.93 -17.69 7.53
C LYS A 324 6.04 -18.49 6.86
N GLU A 325 5.69 -19.61 6.25
CA GLU A 325 6.60 -20.56 5.62
C GLU A 325 7.12 -20.07 4.26
N GLU A 326 6.53 -19.01 3.70
CA GLU A 326 6.93 -18.48 2.40
C GLU A 326 8.18 -17.60 2.49
N LEU A 327 8.63 -17.23 3.68
CA LEU A 327 9.80 -16.41 3.90
C LEU A 327 10.74 -17.04 4.92
N VAL A 328 12.04 -17.06 4.62
CA VAL A 328 13.06 -17.61 5.50
C VAL A 328 14.10 -16.55 5.87
N ARG A 329 14.30 -16.31 7.16
CA ARG A 329 15.37 -15.47 7.68
C ARG A 329 16.70 -16.23 7.62
N ILE A 330 17.67 -15.69 6.90
CA ILE A 330 18.94 -16.39 6.62
C ILE A 330 20.10 -15.99 7.54
N ASN A 331 19.94 -14.98 8.38
CA ASN A 331 20.98 -14.53 9.32
C ASN A 331 21.59 -15.68 10.15
N PRO A 332 20.82 -16.56 10.81
CA PRO A 332 21.41 -17.61 11.65
C PRO A 332 22.30 -18.59 10.86
N ALA A 333 21.93 -18.90 9.63
CA ALA A 333 22.70 -19.81 8.77
C ALA A 333 24.01 -19.14 8.30
N ILE A 334 23.94 -17.87 7.91
CA ILE A 334 25.14 -17.11 7.50
C ILE A 334 26.07 -16.89 8.70
N ASP A 335 25.55 -16.54 9.87
CA ASP A 335 26.35 -16.27 11.06
C ASP A 335 27.07 -17.53 11.59
N SER A 336 26.46 -18.71 11.41
CA SER A 336 27.05 -19.99 11.84
C SER A 336 28.03 -20.59 10.83
N SER A 337 27.72 -20.52 9.53
CA SER A 337 28.42 -21.29 8.49
C SER A 337 29.12 -20.42 7.44
N GLY A 338 29.03 -19.09 7.55
CA GLY A 338 29.54 -18.11 6.57
C GLY A 338 28.77 -18.05 5.26
N SER A 339 27.89 -19.03 4.99
CA SER A 339 27.05 -19.11 3.81
C SER A 339 25.81 -19.97 4.07
N THR A 340 24.82 -19.85 3.18
CA THR A 340 23.63 -20.70 3.14
C THR A 340 23.24 -20.97 1.69
N GLU A 341 22.53 -22.08 1.46
CA GLU A 341 21.87 -22.36 0.19
C GLU A 341 20.35 -22.37 0.38
N VAL A 342 19.64 -21.66 -0.48
CA VAL A 342 18.19 -21.56 -0.44
C VAL A 342 17.61 -21.79 -1.83
N THR A 343 16.56 -22.60 -1.92
CA THR A 343 15.82 -22.81 -3.16
C THR A 343 14.50 -22.05 -3.10
N LEU A 344 14.35 -21.06 -3.98
CA LEU A 344 13.20 -20.16 -4.02
C LEU A 344 12.29 -20.52 -5.19
N ARG A 345 10.98 -20.56 -4.96
CA ARG A 345 10.02 -20.58 -6.06
C ARG A 345 9.67 -19.16 -6.51
N PRO A 346 9.20 -18.97 -7.76
CA PRO A 346 8.73 -17.67 -8.21
C PRO A 346 7.51 -17.14 -7.43
N VAL A 347 7.47 -15.82 -7.25
CA VAL A 347 6.33 -15.08 -6.64
C VAL A 347 5.11 -15.11 -7.56
N GLY A 348 5.30 -14.76 -8.84
CA GLY A 348 4.20 -14.69 -9.82
C GLY A 348 3.09 -13.75 -9.36
N THR A 349 1.84 -14.21 -9.44
CA THR A 349 0.66 -13.47 -8.95
C THR A 349 0.42 -13.62 -7.45
N ASN A 350 1.33 -14.27 -6.72
CA ASN A 350 1.17 -14.64 -5.31
C ASN A 350 -0.10 -15.46 -5.04
N ALA A 351 -0.47 -16.33 -5.98
CA ALA A 351 -1.57 -17.26 -5.80
C ALA A 351 -1.18 -18.41 -4.85
N ASP A 352 -2.17 -19.08 -4.27
CA ASP A 352 -1.95 -20.31 -3.50
C ASP A 352 -1.12 -21.33 -4.30
N SER A 353 -0.15 -21.92 -3.61
CA SER A 353 0.76 -22.90 -4.17
C SER A 353 0.86 -24.11 -3.26
N THR A 354 0.95 -25.29 -3.87
CA THR A 354 1.22 -26.55 -3.16
C THR A 354 2.71 -26.79 -2.95
N SER A 355 3.58 -25.93 -3.51
CA SER A 355 5.03 -26.03 -3.33
C SER A 355 5.43 -25.67 -1.90
N SER A 356 6.24 -26.53 -1.27
CA SER A 356 6.87 -26.26 0.03
C SER A 356 8.04 -25.28 -0.02
N LEU A 357 8.51 -24.91 -1.21
CA LEU A 357 9.60 -23.94 -1.37
C LEU A 357 9.15 -22.52 -0.99
N PRO A 358 9.99 -21.74 -0.28
CA PRO A 358 9.70 -20.36 0.05
C PRO A 358 9.70 -19.45 -1.19
N LEU A 359 8.98 -18.33 -1.08
CA LEU A 359 8.98 -17.23 -2.04
C LEU A 359 10.26 -16.40 -2.00
N GLY A 360 10.85 -16.27 -0.81
CA GLY A 360 12.06 -15.47 -0.64
C GLY A 360 12.88 -15.78 0.59
N ALA A 361 14.14 -15.38 0.50
CA ALA A 361 15.07 -15.34 1.61
C ALA A 361 15.21 -13.89 2.10
N VAL A 362 15.28 -13.71 3.41
CA VAL A 362 15.36 -12.38 4.04
C VAL A 362 16.61 -12.30 4.91
N TRP A 363 17.46 -11.34 4.61
CA TRP A 363 18.61 -11.00 5.42
C TRP A 363 18.35 -9.68 6.15
N GLU A 364 18.23 -9.75 7.46
CA GLU A 364 18.14 -8.58 8.33
C GLU A 364 19.53 -7.92 8.38
N ILE A 365 19.66 -6.70 7.87
CA ILE A 365 20.98 -6.06 7.73
C ILE A 365 21.48 -5.67 9.13
N PRO A 366 22.61 -6.23 9.61
CA PRO A 366 23.10 -6.00 10.97
C PRO A 366 23.35 -4.51 11.26
N GLY A 367 22.98 -4.05 12.45
CA GLY A 367 23.18 -2.67 12.88
C GLY A 367 22.29 -1.64 12.18
N THR A 368 21.26 -2.07 11.42
CA THR A 368 20.35 -1.17 10.71
C THR A 368 18.89 -1.59 10.87
N GLU A 369 17.98 -0.66 10.57
CA GLU A 369 16.53 -0.90 10.42
C GLU A 369 16.15 -1.31 9.00
N GLN A 370 17.06 -1.94 8.26
CA GLN A 370 16.85 -2.38 6.88
C GLN A 370 16.95 -3.90 6.77
N ARG A 371 16.31 -4.44 5.74
CA ARG A 371 16.34 -5.85 5.38
C ARG A 371 16.44 -6.00 3.87
N LEU A 372 17.05 -7.10 3.46
CA LEU A 372 17.22 -7.47 2.07
C LEU A 372 16.36 -8.70 1.76
N PHE A 373 15.38 -8.54 0.89
CA PHE A 373 14.56 -9.63 0.36
C PHE A 373 15.15 -10.11 -0.95
N ILE A 374 15.41 -11.41 -1.06
CA ILE A 374 15.90 -12.06 -2.27
C ILE A 374 14.77 -12.93 -2.81
N ALA A 375 14.33 -12.66 -4.04
CA ALA A 375 13.15 -13.30 -4.61
C ALA A 375 13.29 -13.52 -6.12
N VAL A 376 12.46 -14.41 -6.64
CA VAL A 376 12.26 -14.63 -8.08
C VAL A 376 10.90 -14.04 -8.46
N PRO A 377 10.79 -12.87 -9.11
CA PRO A 377 9.51 -12.19 -9.25
C PRO A 377 8.48 -12.96 -10.05
N LYS A 378 8.89 -13.67 -11.11
CA LYS A 378 7.97 -14.40 -11.97
C LYS A 378 8.59 -15.65 -12.61
N PRO A 379 7.75 -16.66 -12.94
CA PRO A 379 8.23 -17.94 -13.45
C PRO A 379 8.65 -17.88 -14.92
N ARG A 380 8.13 -16.93 -15.71
CA ARG A 380 8.32 -16.88 -17.16
C ARG A 380 8.26 -15.47 -17.70
N LEU A 381 8.84 -15.25 -18.88
CA LEU A 381 8.62 -14.03 -19.65
C LEU A 381 7.16 -13.94 -20.10
N ASN A 382 6.58 -12.75 -20.06
CA ASN A 382 5.22 -12.46 -20.52
C ASN A 382 5.21 -11.11 -21.26
N GLY A 383 4.06 -10.74 -21.82
CA GLY A 383 3.89 -9.48 -22.55
C GLY A 383 3.81 -8.23 -21.66
N THR A 384 3.81 -8.38 -20.33
CA THR A 384 3.60 -7.25 -19.40
C THR A 384 4.88 -6.46 -19.18
N ASN A 385 5.97 -7.14 -18.82
CA ASN A 385 7.27 -6.53 -18.57
C ASN A 385 8.40 -7.42 -19.08
N GLN A 386 9.52 -6.79 -19.46
CA GLN A 386 10.72 -7.44 -20.00
C GLN A 386 11.59 -8.09 -18.90
N ILE A 387 10.95 -8.69 -17.90
CA ILE A 387 11.63 -9.53 -16.92
C ILE A 387 11.60 -10.97 -17.46
N GLU A 388 12.74 -11.64 -17.50
CA GLU A 388 12.80 -13.06 -17.88
C GLU A 388 12.33 -13.94 -16.72
N GLY A 389 11.79 -15.12 -17.03
CA GLY A 389 11.50 -16.13 -16.02
C GLY A 389 12.75 -16.52 -15.22
N GLY A 390 12.61 -16.76 -13.92
CA GLY A 390 13.74 -17.14 -13.09
C GLY A 390 14.73 -16.01 -12.80
N THR A 391 14.47 -14.77 -13.23
CA THR A 391 15.30 -13.63 -12.82
C THR A 391 15.23 -13.46 -11.31
N VAL A 392 16.37 -13.28 -10.67
CA VAL A 392 16.51 -13.06 -9.23
C VAL A 392 16.69 -11.56 -8.98
N PHE A 393 15.95 -11.04 -8.01
CA PHE A 393 15.99 -9.66 -7.57
C PHE A 393 16.35 -9.63 -6.08
N ALA A 394 17.20 -8.69 -5.70
CA ALA A 394 17.47 -8.37 -4.29
C ALA A 394 16.92 -6.98 -3.98
N TYR A 395 15.95 -6.90 -3.07
CA TYR A 395 15.26 -5.67 -2.67
C TYR A 395 15.65 -5.25 -1.28
N GLN A 396 16.16 -4.04 -1.12
CA GLN A 396 16.26 -3.41 0.19
C GLN A 396 14.91 -2.79 0.56
N ALA A 397 14.49 -3.00 1.81
CA ALA A 397 13.28 -2.44 2.37
C ALA A 397 13.44 -2.22 3.89
N PRO A 398 12.76 -1.23 4.49
CA PRO A 398 12.83 -1.00 5.93
C PRO A 398 12.20 -2.14 6.73
N LYS A 399 12.67 -2.34 7.96
CA LYS A 399 12.02 -3.20 8.96
C LYS A 399 10.69 -2.61 9.40
N CYS A 400 10.62 -1.29 9.48
CA CYS A 400 9.42 -0.55 9.83
C CYS A 400 8.87 -0.91 11.22
N VAL A 401 9.73 -0.96 12.24
CA VAL A 401 9.32 -1.24 13.63
C VAL A 401 8.58 -0.02 14.19
N GLY A 402 7.29 -0.18 14.53
CA GLY A 402 6.49 0.88 15.17
C GLY A 402 5.98 1.96 14.21
N CYS A 403 6.01 1.70 12.90
CA CYS A 403 5.48 2.60 11.90
C CYS A 403 3.96 2.80 12.03
N THR A 404 3.54 4.06 12.10
CA THR A 404 2.12 4.45 12.17
C THR A 404 1.56 4.94 10.82
N GLY A 405 2.44 5.43 9.94
CA GLY A 405 2.09 5.94 8.60
C GLY A 405 2.96 5.41 7.46
N MET A 406 4.16 4.90 7.76
CA MET A 406 5.17 4.62 6.72
C MET A 406 4.66 3.71 5.62
N ALA A 407 5.03 4.11 4.40
CA ALA A 407 4.88 3.33 3.22
C ALA A 407 6.05 2.35 3.04
N MET A 408 5.74 1.12 2.62
CA MET A 408 6.76 0.12 2.29
C MET A 408 7.45 0.51 0.98
N GLY A 409 8.47 1.36 1.10
CA GLY A 409 9.39 1.71 0.02
C GLY A 409 10.38 0.60 -0.22
N THR A 410 10.65 0.31 -1.50
CA THR A 410 11.58 -0.75 -1.88
C THR A 410 12.62 -0.25 -2.86
N MET A 411 13.85 -0.72 -2.73
CA MET A 411 14.91 -0.42 -3.68
C MET A 411 15.55 -1.72 -4.18
N GLN A 412 15.43 -1.98 -5.47
CA GLN A 412 16.14 -3.07 -6.12
C GLN A 412 17.64 -2.75 -6.17
N LEU A 413 18.45 -3.59 -5.52
CA LEU A 413 19.92 -3.49 -5.48
C LEU A 413 20.60 -4.38 -6.51
N ALA A 414 19.98 -5.50 -6.90
CA ALA A 414 20.54 -6.44 -7.86
C ALA A 414 19.46 -7.05 -8.76
N ARG A 415 19.87 -7.38 -10.00
CA ARG A 415 19.07 -8.10 -11.00
C ARG A 415 19.98 -9.06 -11.76
N PHE A 416 19.65 -10.36 -11.76
CA PHE A 416 20.42 -11.33 -12.54
C PHE A 416 19.59 -12.58 -12.86
N GLY A 417 19.87 -13.24 -13.98
CA GLY A 417 19.14 -14.44 -14.38
C GLY A 417 19.54 -15.69 -13.58
N ALA A 418 18.65 -16.66 -13.46
CA ALA A 418 18.91 -17.97 -12.86
C ALA A 418 20.11 -18.73 -13.47
N LYS A 419 20.43 -18.44 -14.74
CA LYS A 419 21.54 -19.05 -15.49
C LYS A 419 22.86 -18.26 -15.37
N SER A 420 22.89 -17.20 -14.56
CA SER A 420 24.11 -16.42 -14.34
C SER A 420 25.16 -17.27 -13.63
N VAL A 421 26.39 -17.27 -14.14
CA VAL A 421 27.55 -17.94 -13.50
C VAL A 421 28.30 -17.03 -12.53
N ASN A 422 27.95 -15.74 -12.52
CA ASN A 422 28.60 -14.72 -11.72
C ASN A 422 27.98 -14.63 -10.33
N GLU A 423 28.77 -14.12 -9.39
CA GLU A 423 28.31 -13.72 -8.09
C GLU A 423 27.92 -12.24 -8.11
N HIS A 424 26.83 -11.90 -7.42
CA HIS A 424 26.23 -10.57 -7.44
C HIS A 424 26.18 -10.01 -6.03
N LYS A 425 26.78 -8.83 -5.83
CA LYS A 425 26.75 -8.14 -4.54
C LYS A 425 25.44 -7.38 -4.36
N ALA A 426 24.82 -7.51 -3.19
CA ALA A 426 23.69 -6.70 -2.77
C ALA A 426 23.86 -6.35 -1.29
N SER A 427 24.03 -5.06 -0.97
CA SER A 427 24.48 -4.62 0.36
C SER A 427 25.80 -5.30 0.76
N ASP A 428 25.85 -5.96 1.92
CA ASP A 428 27.05 -6.64 2.44
C ASP A 428 27.00 -8.16 2.29
N ILE A 429 26.18 -8.66 1.36
CA ILE A 429 26.15 -10.07 1.01
C ILE A 429 26.37 -10.27 -0.49
N PHE A 430 26.79 -11.49 -0.82
CA PHE A 430 27.00 -11.97 -2.18
C PHE A 430 26.02 -13.10 -2.48
N ILE A 431 25.40 -13.03 -3.65
CA ILE A 431 24.35 -13.97 -4.09
C ILE A 431 24.79 -14.59 -5.42
N LYS A 432 24.81 -15.91 -5.48
CA LYS A 432 25.17 -16.67 -6.69
C LYS A 432 24.11 -17.73 -6.99
N PRO A 433 23.54 -17.76 -8.21
CA PRO A 433 22.77 -18.92 -8.67
C PRO A 433 23.65 -20.17 -8.72
N VAL A 434 23.19 -21.25 -8.11
CA VAL A 434 23.90 -22.56 -8.10
C VAL A 434 23.05 -23.70 -8.68
N GLY A 435 21.76 -23.47 -8.91
CA GLY A 435 20.87 -24.42 -9.56
C GLY A 435 19.54 -23.79 -9.93
N TYR A 436 18.75 -24.45 -10.77
CA TYR A 436 17.37 -24.08 -11.06
C TYR A 436 16.60 -25.29 -11.59
N THR A 437 15.26 -25.23 -11.49
CA THR A 437 14.36 -26.16 -12.16
C THR A 437 13.46 -25.37 -13.09
N SER A 438 13.41 -25.76 -14.36
CA SER A 438 12.52 -25.19 -15.37
C SER A 438 12.00 -26.27 -16.33
N SER A 439 10.88 -25.97 -16.98
CA SER A 439 10.31 -26.78 -18.06
C SER A 439 9.84 -25.88 -19.19
N PHE A 440 9.66 -26.45 -20.38
CA PHE A 440 9.09 -25.73 -21.50
C PHE A 440 7.61 -26.06 -21.65
N VAL A 441 6.78 -25.02 -21.76
CA VAL A 441 5.35 -25.14 -22.07
C VAL A 441 5.04 -24.50 -23.41
N GLN A 442 3.96 -24.93 -24.06
CA GLN A 442 3.47 -24.31 -25.30
C GLN A 442 2.46 -23.22 -24.96
N GLU A 443 2.75 -21.97 -25.35
CA GLU A 443 1.81 -20.85 -25.24
C GLU A 443 1.68 -20.15 -26.59
N ASN A 444 0.46 -20.05 -27.12
CA ASN A 444 0.18 -19.40 -28.40
C ASN A 444 1.09 -19.91 -29.55
N GLY A 445 1.37 -21.22 -29.56
CA GLY A 445 2.24 -21.86 -30.55
C GLY A 445 3.74 -21.60 -30.39
N LYS A 446 4.18 -21.00 -29.27
CA LYS A 446 5.58 -20.77 -28.94
C LYS A 446 5.98 -21.58 -27.70
N SER A 447 7.21 -22.10 -27.73
CA SER A 447 7.82 -22.72 -26.56
C SER A 447 8.31 -21.63 -25.60
N VAL A 448 7.80 -21.64 -24.37
CA VAL A 448 8.14 -20.69 -23.30
C VAL A 448 8.75 -21.46 -22.15
N GLU A 449 9.94 -21.06 -21.70
CA GLU A 449 10.58 -21.61 -20.51
C GLU A 449 9.89 -21.08 -19.24
N VAL A 450 9.52 -22.00 -18.35
CA VAL A 450 8.83 -21.73 -17.09
C VAL A 450 9.67 -22.30 -15.96
N PHE A 451 10.19 -21.41 -15.12
CA PHE A 451 10.96 -21.75 -13.93
C PHE A 451 10.00 -22.12 -12.80
N THR A 452 10.28 -23.23 -12.12
CA THR A 452 9.59 -23.63 -10.88
C THR A 452 10.41 -23.31 -9.65
N SER A 453 11.74 -23.25 -9.77
CA SER A 453 12.62 -22.85 -8.69
C SER A 453 14.00 -22.35 -9.16
N VAL A 454 14.66 -21.57 -8.29
CA VAL A 454 16.05 -21.15 -8.42
C VAL A 454 16.76 -21.38 -7.09
N THR A 455 17.88 -22.09 -7.11
CA THR A 455 18.74 -22.34 -5.94
C THR A 455 19.87 -21.32 -5.91
N LEU A 456 20.02 -20.64 -4.78
CA LEU A 456 20.98 -19.57 -4.56
C LEU A 456 21.91 -19.95 -3.43
N ARG A 457 23.22 -19.76 -3.63
CA ARG A 457 24.19 -19.68 -2.55
C ARG A 457 24.34 -18.23 -2.14
N ILE A 458 24.18 -17.96 -0.86
CA ILE A 458 24.26 -16.63 -0.27
C ILE A 458 25.34 -16.65 0.80
N ARG A 459 26.26 -15.68 0.75
CA ARG A 459 27.36 -15.58 1.72
C ARG A 459 27.64 -14.14 2.10
N LYS A 460 28.34 -13.96 3.21
CA LYS A 460 28.90 -12.66 3.62
C LYS A 460 30.17 -12.32 2.84
#